data_AF-A0A1C5HJJ7-F1
#
_entry.id   AF-A0A1C5HJJ7-F1
#
_cell.length_a   1.000
_cell.length_b   1.000
_cell.length_c   1.000
_cell.angle_alpha   90.00
_cell.angle_beta   90.00
_cell.angle_gamma   90.00
#
_symmetry.space_group_name_H-M   'P 1'
#
loop_
_entity.id
_entity.type
_entity.pdbx_description
1 polymer ?
#
loop_
_entity_poly.entity_id
_entity_poly.type
_entity_poly.pdbx_seq_one_letter_code
_entity_poly.pdbx_strand_id
1 'polypeptide(L)'
;MQVIHHPRVAWDTARALVAAAGDDDLFRWYSGELGELLGVGSEQALHDTRDRLRRDTTGGRAMVEAGLWRVRLADALTTRPDLADPLRDLTTIATGRLHSRRAGLAA
;
A
#
# COMPACT_ATOMS: atom_id res chain seq x y z
N MET A 1 22.57 -12.97 -4.24
CA MET A 1 21.18 -13.32 -3.90
C MET A 1 20.72 -12.35 -2.80
N GLN A 2 19.89 -11.34 -3.10
CA GLN A 2 19.32 -10.51 -2.04
C GLN A 2 18.14 -11.26 -1.43
N VAL A 3 18.20 -11.51 -0.12
CA VAL A 3 17.10 -12.13 0.62
C VAL A 3 16.02 -11.09 0.79
N ILE A 4 14.84 -11.31 0.19
CA ILE A 4 13.70 -10.42 0.36
C ILE A 4 13.02 -10.75 1.70
N HIS A 5 13.03 -9.78 2.61
CA HIS A 5 12.40 -9.95 3.90
C HIS A 5 10.89 -9.71 3.79
N HIS A 6 10.09 -10.77 3.59
CA HIS A 6 8.64 -10.67 3.36
C HIS A 6 7.90 -9.80 4.40
N PRO A 7 8.18 -9.90 5.72
CA PRO A 7 7.51 -9.02 6.70
C PRO A 7 7.79 -7.54 6.48
N ARG A 8 8.96 -7.21 5.88
CA ARG A 8 9.33 -5.83 5.56
C ARG A 8 8.59 -5.35 4.33
N VAL A 9 8.53 -6.17 3.27
CA VAL A 9 7.76 -5.86 2.05
C VAL A 9 6.29 -5.64 2.39
N ALA A 10 5.68 -6.53 3.18
CA ALA A 10 4.28 -6.38 3.63
C ALA A 10 4.06 -5.05 4.37
N TRP A 11 4.98 -4.69 5.27
CA TRP A 11 4.85 -3.46 6.04
C TRP A 11 5.03 -2.20 5.18
N ASP A 12 6.05 -2.15 4.34
CA ASP A 12 6.34 -1.00 3.50
C ASP A 12 5.21 -0.78 2.48
N THR A 13 4.70 -1.86 1.88
CA THR A 13 3.55 -1.84 0.96
C THR A 13 2.29 -1.29 1.65
N ALA A 14 2.00 -1.75 2.87
CA ALA A 14 0.85 -1.29 3.65
C ALA A 14 0.94 0.20 4.00
N ARG A 15 2.14 0.68 4.35
CA ARG A 15 2.36 2.10 4.63
C ARG A 15 2.22 2.96 3.39
N ALA A 16 2.72 2.50 2.24
CA ALA A 16 2.57 3.20 0.97
C ALA A 16 1.09 3.31 0.57
N LEU A 17 0.28 2.25 0.78
CA LEU A 17 -1.16 2.28 0.54
C LEU A 17 -1.87 3.38 1.34
N VAL A 18 -1.63 3.41 2.66
CA VAL A 18 -2.25 4.40 3.54
C VAL A 18 -1.77 5.81 3.21
N ALA A 19 -0.48 5.98 2.90
CA ALA A 19 0.07 7.27 2.52
C ALA A 19 -0.49 7.79 1.18
N ALA A 20 -0.80 6.88 0.24
CA ALA A 20 -1.41 7.24 -1.04
C ALA A 20 -2.89 7.63 -0.89
N ALA A 21 -3.58 7.26 0.19
CA ALA A 21 -5.03 7.46 0.33
C ALA A 21 -5.51 8.92 0.26
N GLY A 22 -4.63 9.88 0.58
CA GLY A 22 -4.92 11.31 0.46
C GLY A 22 -4.76 11.88 -0.95
N ASP A 23 -4.25 11.09 -1.90
CA ASP A 23 -3.98 11.49 -3.27
C ASP A 23 -4.81 10.66 -4.23
N ASP A 24 -5.79 11.31 -4.88
CA ASP A 24 -6.82 10.59 -5.61
C ASP A 24 -6.30 9.81 -6.81
N ASP A 25 -5.33 10.36 -7.54
CA ASP A 25 -4.72 9.75 -8.72
C ASP A 25 -3.72 8.66 -8.34
N LEU A 26 -2.86 8.96 -7.36
CA LEU A 26 -1.87 8.00 -6.90
C LEU A 26 -2.55 6.79 -6.26
N PHE A 27 -3.57 7.01 -5.44
CA PHE A 27 -4.32 5.92 -4.84
C PHE A 27 -4.96 5.06 -5.91
N ARG A 28 -5.65 5.65 -6.88
CA ARG A 28 -6.33 4.91 -7.96
C ARG A 28 -5.36 3.99 -8.69
N TRP A 29 -4.21 4.52 -9.09
CA TRP A 29 -3.17 3.73 -9.75
C TRP A 29 -2.64 2.63 -8.83
N TYR A 30 -2.21 2.98 -7.62
CA TYR A 30 -1.58 2.04 -6.71
C TYR A 30 -2.52 0.92 -6.25
N SER A 31 -3.80 1.24 -6.02
CA SER A 31 -4.82 0.24 -5.68
C SER A 31 -5.14 -0.68 -6.86
N GLY A 32 -5.06 -0.18 -8.09
CA GLY A 32 -5.24 -1.01 -9.30
C GLY A 32 -4.13 -2.06 -9.41
N GLU A 33 -2.88 -1.62 -9.38
CA GLU A 33 -1.71 -2.52 -9.43
C GLU A 33 -1.69 -3.52 -8.26
N LEU A 34 -2.02 -3.06 -7.04
CA LEU A 34 -2.15 -3.96 -5.89
C LEU A 34 -3.31 -4.95 -6.06
N GLY A 35 -4.43 -4.52 -6.63
CA GLY A 35 -5.57 -5.37 -6.93
C GLY A 35 -5.19 -6.49 -7.89
N GLU A 36 -4.44 -6.18 -8.95
CA GLU A 36 -3.95 -7.16 -9.92
C GLU A 36 -3.00 -8.18 -9.28
N LEU A 37 -2.07 -7.74 -8.42
CA LEU A 37 -1.12 -8.63 -7.74
C LEU A 37 -1.81 -9.53 -6.69
N LEU A 38 -2.70 -8.95 -5.88
CA LEU A 38 -3.36 -9.67 -4.79
C LEU A 38 -4.52 -10.54 -5.29
N GLY A 39 -5.11 -10.20 -6.43
CA GLY A 39 -6.19 -10.95 -7.07
C GLY A 39 -7.57 -10.53 -6.59
N VAL A 40 -8.56 -11.21 -7.18
CA VAL A 40 -9.99 -10.91 -7.04
C VAL A 40 -10.43 -10.86 -5.58
N GLY A 41 -11.15 -9.80 -5.22
CA GLY A 41 -11.67 -9.57 -3.86
C GLY A 41 -10.86 -8.57 -3.04
N SER A 42 -9.64 -8.23 -3.46
CA SER A 42 -8.81 -7.22 -2.78
C SER A 42 -9.28 -5.78 -3.06
N GLU A 43 -9.91 -5.55 -4.21
CA GLU A 43 -10.36 -4.23 -4.67
C GLU A 43 -11.36 -3.58 -3.70
N GLN A 44 -12.40 -4.31 -3.28
CA GLN A 44 -13.38 -3.77 -2.32
C GLN A 44 -12.71 -3.40 -1.00
N ALA A 45 -11.78 -4.23 -0.51
CA ALA A 45 -11.05 -3.94 0.72
C ALA A 45 -10.18 -2.67 0.58
N LEU A 46 -9.57 -2.44 -0.58
CA LEU A 46 -8.79 -1.23 -0.88
C LEU A 46 -9.69 0.01 -0.88
N HIS A 47 -10.83 -0.06 -1.58
CA HIS A 47 -11.81 1.01 -1.60
C HIS A 47 -12.33 1.34 -0.19
N ASP A 48 -12.74 0.33 0.57
CA ASP A 48 -13.23 0.52 1.93
C ASP A 48 -12.16 1.13 2.85
N THR A 49 -10.89 0.74 2.69
CA THR A 49 -9.78 1.35 3.43
C THR A 49 -9.65 2.83 3.11
N ARG A 50 -9.68 3.23 1.84
CA ARG A 50 -9.63 4.66 1.48
C ARG A 50 -10.80 5.43 2.06
N ASP A 51 -11.99 4.88 1.96
CA ASP A 51 -13.21 5.44 2.50
C ASP A 51 -13.11 5.68 4.01
N ARG A 52 -12.62 4.68 4.74
CA ARG A 52 -12.37 4.78 6.18
C ARG A 52 -11.30 5.82 6.53
N LEU A 53 -10.25 5.94 5.73
CA LEU A 53 -9.17 6.91 5.92
C LEU A 53 -9.62 8.35 5.61
N ARG A 54 -10.42 8.57 4.55
CA ARG A 54 -10.98 9.90 4.24
C ARG A 54 -11.93 10.41 5.31
N ARG A 55 -12.63 9.49 5.99
CA ARG A 55 -13.53 9.81 7.12
C ARG A 55 -12.79 9.95 8.46
N ASP A 56 -11.49 9.66 8.53
CA ASP A 56 -10.72 9.80 9.76
C ASP A 56 -10.25 11.25 9.94
N THR A 57 -10.94 11.97 10.83
CA THR A 57 -10.60 13.35 11.22
C THR A 57 -9.59 13.41 12.37
N THR A 58 -9.31 12.27 13.02
CA THR A 58 -8.45 12.18 14.21
C THR A 58 -7.04 11.67 13.93
N GLY A 59 -6.80 11.11 12.73
CA GLY A 59 -5.48 10.67 12.24
C GLY A 59 -4.99 9.33 12.79
N GLY A 60 -5.71 8.71 13.72
CA GLY A 60 -5.31 7.43 14.33
C GLY A 60 -5.56 6.21 13.43
N ARG A 61 -6.46 6.33 12.45
CA ARG A 61 -6.90 5.19 11.62
C ARG A 61 -5.85 4.77 10.59
N ALA A 62 -4.98 5.69 10.19
CA ALA A 62 -3.87 5.41 9.28
C ALA A 62 -3.01 4.21 9.74
N MET A 63 -2.60 4.20 11.00
CA MET A 63 -1.77 3.12 11.55
C MET A 63 -2.55 1.81 11.72
N VAL A 64 -3.85 1.90 12.04
CA VAL A 64 -4.73 0.72 12.15
C VAL A 64 -4.88 0.05 10.78
N GLU A 65 -5.21 0.80 9.73
CA GLU A 65 -5.34 0.27 8.37
C GLU A 65 -4.00 -0.29 7.87
N ALA A 66 -2.88 0.38 8.17
CA ALA A 66 -1.55 -0.15 7.82
C ALA A 66 -1.28 -1.49 8.52
N GLY A 67 -1.67 -1.64 9.79
CA GLY A 67 -1.57 -2.90 10.53
C GLY A 67 -2.40 -4.03 9.90
N LEU A 68 -3.65 -3.73 9.54
CA LEU A 68 -4.53 -4.70 8.88
C LEU A 68 -3.99 -5.14 7.51
N TRP A 69 -3.50 -4.20 6.71
CA TRP A 69 -2.92 -4.49 5.41
C TRP A 69 -1.60 -5.26 5.51
N ARG A 70 -0.77 -4.98 6.53
CA ARG A 70 0.44 -5.75 6.78
C ARG A 70 0.13 -7.24 6.97
N VAL A 71 -0.89 -7.56 7.77
CA VAL A 71 -1.29 -8.96 8.01
C VAL A 71 -1.76 -9.60 6.71
N ARG A 72 -2.69 -8.96 5.99
CA ARG A 72 -3.18 -9.46 4.69
C ARG A 72 -2.06 -9.71 3.67
N LEU A 73 -1.10 -8.80 3.60
CA LEU A 73 0.05 -8.89 2.70
C LEU A 73 1.04 -9.97 3.15
N ALA A 74 1.26 -10.13 4.46
CA ALA A 74 2.10 -11.20 5.00
C ALA A 74 1.48 -12.58 4.74
N ASP A 75 0.16 -12.70 4.87
CA ASP A 75 -0.58 -13.92 4.53
C ASP A 75 -0.46 -14.21 3.02
N ALA A 76 -0.67 -13.20 2.17
CA ALA A 76 -0.50 -13.33 0.73
C ALA A 76 0.93 -13.76 0.34
N LEU A 77 1.97 -13.18 0.97
CA LEU A 77 3.37 -13.52 0.73
C LEU A 77 3.78 -14.88 1.31
N THR A 78 3.05 -15.38 2.31
CA THR A 78 3.21 -16.75 2.81
C THR A 78 2.70 -17.75 1.80
N THR A 79 1.55 -17.47 1.17
CA THR A 79 0.94 -18.35 0.16
C THR A 79 1.60 -18.21 -1.22
N ARG A 80 2.01 -17.00 -1.61
CA ARG A 80 2.64 -16.67 -2.90
C ARG A 80 3.92 -15.84 -2.69
N PRO A 81 5.05 -16.50 -2.34
CA PRO A 81 6.35 -15.85 -2.17
C PRO A 81 6.84 -15.05 -3.37
N ASP A 82 6.42 -15.43 -4.58
CA ASP A 82 6.73 -14.79 -5.85
C ASP A 82 6.20 -13.36 -5.96
N LEU A 83 5.22 -12.96 -5.13
CA LEU A 83 4.74 -11.59 -5.05
C LEU A 83 5.73 -10.62 -4.39
N ALA A 84 6.78 -11.11 -3.72
CA ALA A 84 7.67 -10.28 -2.92
C ALA A 84 8.41 -9.22 -3.75
N ASP A 85 8.91 -9.61 -4.93
CA ASP A 85 9.58 -8.69 -5.85
C ASP A 85 8.60 -7.68 -6.47
N PRO A 86 7.48 -8.10 -7.11
CA PRO A 86 6.49 -7.17 -7.66
C PRO A 86 5.97 -6.15 -6.63
N LEU A 87 5.68 -6.60 -5.40
CA LEU A 87 5.21 -5.70 -4.34
C LEU A 87 6.29 -4.70 -3.90
N ARG A 88 7.56 -5.14 -3.83
CA ARG A 88 8.68 -4.25 -3.49
C ARG A 88 8.88 -3.18 -4.56
N ASP A 89 8.85 -3.57 -5.84
CA ASP A 89 9.04 -2.65 -6.96
C ASP A 89 7.89 -1.64 -7.03
N LEU A 90 6.65 -2.13 -6.93
CA LEU A 90 5.45 -1.29 -6.90
C LEU A 90 5.50 -0.28 -5.73
N THR A 91 5.89 -0.74 -4.54
CA THR A 91 6.05 0.11 -3.34
C THR A 91 7.12 1.18 -3.54
N THR A 92 8.22 0.82 -4.21
CA THR A 92 9.32 1.73 -4.51
C THR A 92 8.84 2.86 -5.42
N ILE A 93 8.11 2.52 -6.50
CA ILE A 93 7.54 3.50 -7.43
C ILE A 93 6.54 4.42 -6.71
N ALA A 94 5.62 3.84 -5.92
CA ALA A 94 4.62 4.61 -5.19
C ALA A 94 5.26 5.59 -4.20
N THR A 95 6.27 5.15 -3.45
CA THR A 95 7.00 5.99 -2.50
C THR A 95 7.77 7.11 -3.20
N GLY A 96 8.38 6.82 -4.36
CA GLY A 96 9.01 7.84 -5.20
C GLY A 96 8.02 8.92 -5.64
N ARG A 97 6.83 8.52 -6.13
CA ARG A 97 5.76 9.46 -6.52
C ARG A 97 5.27 10.30 -5.33
N LEU A 98 5.10 9.69 -4.15
CA LEU A 98 4.74 10.41 -2.92
C LEU A 98 5.78 11.47 -2.54
N HIS A 99 7.06 11.12 -2.64
CA HIS A 99 8.15 12.03 -2.32
C HIS A 99 8.19 13.22 -3.28
N SER A 100 8.09 12.98 -4.58
CA SER A 100 8.05 14.06 -5.60
C SER A 100 6.87 15.01 -5.39
N ARG A 101 5.68 14.49 -5.07
CA ARG A 101 4.49 15.33 -4.81
C ARG A 101 4.63 16.17 -3.55
N ARG A 102 5.20 15.60 -2.48
CA ARG A 102 5.49 16.35 -1.24
C ARG A 102 6.52 17.46 -1.46
N ALA A 103 7.57 17.19 -2.23
CA ALA A 103 8.57 18.19 -2.57
C ALA A 103 7.99 19.33 -3.42
N GLY A 104 7.10 19.01 -4.36
CA GLY A 104 6.42 20.01 -5.19
C GLY A 104 5.40 20.89 -4.45
N LEU A 105 4.85 20.44 -3.31
CA LEU A 105 3.97 21.23 -2.45
C LEU A 105 4.72 22.17 -1.49
N ALA A 106 6.04 22.00 -1.35
CA ALA A 106 6.89 22.80 -0.45
C ALA A 106 7.68 23.91 -1.18
N ALA A 107 7.52 24.04 -2.50
CA ALA A 107 8.15 25.04 -3.36
C ALA A 107 7.13 26.12 -3.76
#